data_AF-A0A962M2S1-F1
#
_entry.id   AF-A0A962M2S1-F1
#
_cell.length_a   1.000
_cell.length_b   1.000
_cell.length_c   1.000
_cell.angle_alpha   90.00
_cell.angle_beta   90.00
_cell.angle_gamma   90.00
#
_symmetry.space_group_name_H-M   'P 1'
#
loop_
_entity.id
_entity.type
_entity.pdbx_description
1 polymer ?
#
loop_
_entity_poly.entity_id
_entity_poly.type
_entity_poly.pdbx_seq_one_letter_code
_entity_poly.pdbx_strand_id
1 'polypeptide(L)'
;GEWCIVLDGEDAIVRYDRCGGFSVERVLLPSMLAGLLANGTLPGAVVFYGREQAADIALLPPSLQAKAQWRRGNLYSALLLGESPGSALNLLQGEFAVRLPVARWWREWRTVAAVFALAFGLQLVATYADYLKLSRENLALRAAVESSYRKAYPRGAVVDAETQLRRQLASLRGSGEASGFVQLVERVGAAIAGNNGTAIDAINYNFSSRGGEMRMNIVAADFEAVERVRSDINKAGLEAVMESSSAQGDKVRARLRVGDRS
;
A
#
# COMPACT_ATOMS: atom_id res chain seq x y z
N GLY A 1 8.22 23.67 55.17
CA GLY A 1 7.58 24.66 54.30
C GLY A 1 7.40 25.95 55.08
N GLU A 2 7.61 27.08 54.43
CA GLU A 2 7.35 28.40 54.98
C GLU A 2 6.05 28.93 54.42
N TRP A 3 5.18 29.48 55.27
CA TRP A 3 3.98 30.18 54.81
C TRP A 3 4.27 31.67 54.76
N CYS A 4 3.82 32.32 53.68
CA CYS A 4 3.91 33.76 53.54
C CYS A 4 2.49 34.33 53.52
N ILE A 5 2.20 35.24 54.43
CA ILE A 5 0.91 35.93 54.53
C ILE A 5 1.19 37.41 54.36
N VAL A 6 0.46 38.07 53.48
CA VAL A 6 0.58 39.50 53.23
C VAL A 6 -0.77 40.15 53.33
N LEU A 7 -0.90 41.17 54.18
CA LEU A 7 -2.07 42.04 54.21
C LEU A 7 -1.88 43.18 53.22
N ASP A 8 -2.83 43.32 52.30
CA ASP A 8 -2.91 44.41 51.34
C ASP A 8 -4.31 45.05 51.39
N GLY A 9 -4.44 46.07 52.25
CA GLY A 9 -5.74 46.69 52.52
C GLY A 9 -6.68 45.72 53.27
N GLU A 10 -7.84 45.46 52.67
CA GLU A 10 -8.85 44.54 53.20
C GLU A 10 -8.60 43.07 52.79
N ASP A 11 -7.63 42.81 51.91
CA ASP A 11 -7.32 41.47 51.43
C ASP A 11 -6.07 40.90 52.11
N ALA A 12 -6.09 39.59 52.30
CA ALA A 12 -4.99 38.79 52.76
C ALA A 12 -4.58 37.79 51.67
N ILE A 13 -3.34 37.87 51.23
CA ILE A 13 -2.74 36.96 50.25
C ILE A 13 -1.91 35.94 51.02
N VAL A 14 -2.25 34.67 50.88
CA VAL A 14 -1.61 33.55 51.58
C VAL A 14 -0.94 32.63 50.56
N ARG A 15 0.35 32.37 50.74
CA ARG A 15 1.09 31.32 50.04
C ARG A 15 1.51 30.28 51.07
N TYR A 16 1.00 29.05 50.92
CA TYR A 16 1.29 27.95 51.84
C TYR A 16 2.20 26.87 51.24
N ASP A 17 2.43 26.89 49.92
CA ASP A 17 3.38 26.00 49.23
C ASP A 17 3.95 26.65 47.93
N ARG A 18 4.77 25.93 47.15
CA ARG A 18 5.36 26.36 45.88
C ARG A 18 4.33 26.81 44.84
N CYS A 19 3.24 26.08 44.71
CA CYS A 19 2.14 26.39 43.79
C CYS A 19 0.79 26.56 44.51
N GLY A 20 0.81 26.55 45.85
CA GLY A 20 -0.38 26.61 46.70
C GLY A 20 -0.52 27.97 47.37
N GLY A 21 -1.64 28.64 47.11
CA GLY A 21 -1.98 29.91 47.74
C GLY A 21 -3.42 30.32 47.44
N PHE A 22 -3.91 31.31 48.16
CA PHE A 22 -5.22 31.93 47.95
C PHE A 22 -5.19 33.40 48.38
N SER A 23 -6.22 34.13 47.97
CA SER A 23 -6.52 35.47 48.47
C SER A 23 -7.90 35.46 49.09
N VAL A 24 -8.05 36.12 50.23
CA VAL A 24 -9.29 36.19 50.99
C VAL A 24 -9.37 37.51 51.75
N GLU A 25 -10.57 38.01 52.02
CA GLU A 25 -10.77 39.15 52.91
C GLU A 25 -10.16 38.91 54.31
N ARG A 26 -9.60 39.97 54.91
CA ARG A 26 -8.89 39.96 56.20
C ARG A 26 -9.71 39.36 57.33
N VAL A 27 -11.02 39.57 57.31
CA VAL A 27 -11.96 39.05 58.32
C VAL A 27 -12.08 37.53 58.26
N LEU A 28 -11.94 36.94 57.07
CA LEU A 28 -12.08 35.50 56.83
C LEU A 28 -10.74 34.74 56.90
N LEU A 29 -9.62 35.47 56.96
CA LEU A 29 -8.28 34.89 57.07
C LEU A 29 -8.15 33.87 58.22
N PRO A 30 -8.61 34.14 59.47
CA PRO A 30 -8.49 33.18 60.56
C PRO A 30 -9.21 31.85 60.26
N SER A 31 -10.40 31.93 59.65
CA SER A 31 -11.21 30.75 59.29
C SER A 31 -10.56 29.93 58.17
N MET A 32 -10.00 30.59 57.16
CA MET A 32 -9.29 29.90 56.07
C MET A 32 -8.01 29.23 56.57
N LEU A 33 -7.24 29.90 57.44
CA LEU A 33 -6.04 29.32 58.06
C LEU A 33 -6.39 28.12 58.95
N ALA A 34 -7.49 28.19 59.71
CA ALA A 34 -7.96 27.06 60.50
C ALA A 34 -8.34 25.86 59.61
N GLY A 35 -9.00 26.09 58.48
CA GLY A 35 -9.32 25.05 57.49
C GLY A 35 -8.08 24.42 56.85
N LEU A 36 -7.06 25.22 56.53
CA LEU A 36 -5.77 24.72 56.04
C LEU A 36 -5.06 23.84 57.08
N LEU A 37 -5.08 24.25 58.35
CA LEU A 37 -4.45 23.49 59.44
C LEU A 37 -5.18 22.18 59.74
N ALA A 38 -6.51 22.14 59.56
CA ALA A 38 -7.29 20.92 59.76
C ALA A 38 -6.94 19.82 58.73
N ASN A 39 -6.59 20.22 57.51
CA ASN A 39 -6.32 19.31 56.39
C ASN A 39 -4.83 19.18 56.05
N GLY A 40 -3.93 19.87 56.77
CA GLY A 40 -2.55 20.06 56.38
C GLY A 40 -1.54 19.96 57.52
N THR A 41 -0.26 20.03 57.18
CA THR A 41 0.85 20.02 58.16
C THR A 41 1.20 21.43 58.61
N LEU A 42 1.58 21.56 59.88
CA LEU A 42 2.03 22.84 60.45
C LEU A 42 3.31 23.32 59.74
N PRO A 43 3.39 24.59 59.31
CA PRO A 43 4.58 25.12 58.70
C PRO A 43 5.76 25.19 59.69
N GLY A 44 6.97 25.27 59.13
CA GLY A 44 8.19 25.49 59.88
C GLY A 44 8.26 26.91 60.43
N ALA A 45 7.88 27.89 59.60
CA ALA A 45 7.80 29.31 59.92
C ALA A 45 6.64 29.97 59.14
N VAL A 46 6.09 31.04 59.71
CA VAL A 46 5.08 31.89 59.05
C VAL A 46 5.65 33.29 58.95
N VAL A 47 5.91 33.78 57.74
CA VAL A 47 6.30 35.17 57.51
C VAL A 47 5.03 35.99 57.28
N PHE A 48 4.80 36.97 58.14
CA PHE A 48 3.60 37.81 58.09
C PHE A 48 3.98 39.24 57.76
N TYR A 49 3.51 39.75 56.62
CA TYR A 49 3.68 41.15 56.22
C TYR A 49 2.41 41.94 56.52
N GLY A 50 2.54 42.97 57.35
CA GLY A 50 1.42 43.83 57.70
C GLY A 50 1.88 45.20 58.21
N ARG A 51 0.95 45.94 58.82
CA ARG A 51 1.19 47.31 59.30
C ARG A 51 1.24 47.39 60.82
N GLU A 52 0.50 46.54 61.53
CA GLU A 52 0.30 46.61 62.96
C GLU A 52 0.51 45.23 63.60
N GLN A 53 1.71 45.00 64.12
CA GLN A 53 2.15 43.70 64.62
C GLN A 53 1.16 43.00 65.56
N ALA A 54 0.63 43.71 66.56
CA ALA A 54 -0.26 43.12 67.56
C ALA A 54 -1.60 42.68 66.95
N ALA A 55 -2.22 43.54 66.12
CA ALA A 55 -3.48 43.24 65.46
C ALA A 55 -3.33 42.15 64.40
N ASP A 56 -2.21 42.17 63.67
CA ASP A 56 -1.93 41.25 62.59
C ASP A 56 -1.63 39.83 63.10
N ILE A 57 -0.84 39.68 64.17
CA ILE A 57 -0.57 38.38 64.79
C ILE A 57 -1.83 37.81 65.43
N ALA A 58 -2.74 38.65 65.94
CA ALA A 58 -4.01 38.18 66.51
C ALA A 58 -4.94 37.50 65.48
N LEU A 59 -4.76 37.78 64.18
CA LEU A 59 -5.49 37.11 63.10
C LEU A 59 -5.01 35.66 62.87
N LEU A 60 -3.83 35.31 63.37
CA LEU A 60 -3.30 33.96 63.24
C LEU A 60 -3.86 33.04 64.33
N PRO A 61 -4.17 31.77 63.99
CA PRO A 61 -4.46 30.75 64.99
C PRO A 61 -3.31 30.61 66.02
N PRO A 62 -3.58 30.29 67.30
CA PRO A 62 -2.56 30.22 68.36
C PRO A 62 -1.36 29.32 68.02
N SER A 63 -1.59 28.24 67.27
CA SER A 63 -0.56 27.31 66.80
C SER A 63 0.45 27.93 65.82
N LEU A 64 0.05 28.97 65.09
CA LEU A 64 0.90 29.69 64.14
C LEU A 64 1.53 30.94 64.74
N GLN A 65 0.93 31.54 65.78
CA GLN A 65 1.45 32.74 66.45
C GLN A 65 2.88 32.54 66.96
N ALA A 66 3.17 31.39 67.58
CA ALA A 66 4.52 31.08 68.10
C ALA A 66 5.59 30.94 67.01
N LYS A 67 5.17 30.71 65.75
CA LYS A 67 6.05 30.55 64.58
C LYS A 67 6.01 31.77 63.65
N ALA A 68 5.28 32.82 64.05
CA ALA A 68 5.06 34.00 63.25
C ALA A 68 6.28 34.94 63.33
N GLN A 69 6.87 35.20 62.18
CA GLN A 69 7.86 36.24 61.96
C GLN A 69 7.15 37.42 61.29
N TRP A 70 6.75 38.39 62.10
CA TRP A 70 6.10 39.59 61.59
C TRP A 70 7.12 40.57 61.00
N ARG A 71 6.77 41.17 59.86
CA ARG A 71 7.56 42.17 59.14
C ARG A 71 6.63 43.30 58.73
N ARG A 72 7.10 44.55 58.86
CA ARG A 72 6.36 45.71 58.36
C ARG A 72 6.44 45.75 56.84
N GLY A 73 5.29 45.73 56.15
CA GLY A 73 5.29 45.70 54.70
C GLY A 73 3.93 45.47 54.05
N ASN A 74 3.93 45.51 52.71
CA ASN A 74 2.81 45.20 51.82
C ASN A 74 3.24 44.17 50.75
N LEU A 75 2.38 43.89 49.77
CA LEU A 75 2.68 42.94 48.68
C LEU A 75 4.00 43.24 47.97
N TYR A 76 4.28 44.51 47.66
CA TYR A 76 5.52 44.90 47.00
C TYR A 76 6.76 44.58 47.83
N SER A 77 6.71 44.83 49.13
CA SER A 77 7.83 44.46 50.02
C SER A 77 8.03 42.94 50.10
N ALA A 78 6.95 42.17 50.09
CA ALA A 78 7.02 40.71 50.09
C ALA A 78 7.56 40.14 48.77
N LEU A 79 7.24 40.77 47.63
CA LEU A 79 7.75 40.39 46.30
C LEU A 79 9.23 40.76 46.13
N LEU A 80 9.67 41.90 46.65
CA LEU A 80 11.07 42.33 46.57
C LEU A 80 12.00 41.52 47.49
N LEU A 81 11.49 41.07 48.63
CA LEU A 81 12.23 40.26 49.60
C LEU A 81 12.04 38.75 49.41
N GLY A 82 11.12 38.36 48.55
CA GLY A 82 10.87 36.97 48.23
C GLY A 82 11.97 36.40 47.34
N GLU A 83 12.48 35.22 47.67
CA GLU A 83 13.37 34.51 46.75
C GLU A 83 12.59 34.15 45.48
N SER A 84 13.10 34.59 44.32
CA SER A 84 12.55 34.20 43.03
C SER A 84 12.51 32.67 42.92
N PRO A 85 11.38 32.05 42.56
CA PRO A 85 11.34 30.61 42.32
C PRO A 85 12.40 30.26 41.27
N GLY A 86 13.22 29.24 41.55
CA GLY A 86 14.43 28.89 40.77
C GLY A 86 14.21 28.52 39.30
N SER A 87 12.98 28.60 38.79
CA SER A 87 12.68 28.55 37.37
C SER A 87 11.49 29.46 37.09
N ALA A 88 11.74 30.59 36.43
CA ALA A 88 10.67 31.40 35.86
C ALA A 88 9.98 30.58 34.76
N LEU A 89 8.65 30.57 34.76
CA LEU A 89 7.87 29.89 33.73
C LEU A 89 8.14 30.58 32.38
N ASN A 90 9.04 30.01 31.58
CA ASN A 90 9.41 30.57 30.30
C ASN A 90 8.37 30.18 29.25
N LEU A 91 7.53 31.13 28.85
CA LEU A 91 6.43 30.85 27.94
C LEU A 91 6.81 30.90 26.46
N LEU A 92 7.92 31.55 26.06
CA LEU A 92 8.39 31.75 24.66
C LEU A 92 7.28 31.57 23.59
N GLN A 93 6.23 32.38 23.70
CA GLN A 93 5.01 32.26 22.90
C GLN A 93 4.87 33.45 21.96
N GLY A 94 4.17 33.22 20.85
CA GLY A 94 3.90 34.25 19.85
C GLY A 94 5.19 34.82 19.25
N GLU A 95 5.37 36.12 19.39
CA GLU A 95 6.52 36.85 18.84
C GLU A 95 7.85 36.47 19.50
N PHE A 96 7.81 35.90 20.72
CA PHE A 96 8.98 35.45 21.46
C PHE A 96 9.28 33.95 21.28
N ALA A 97 8.56 33.27 20.38
CA ALA A 97 8.82 31.87 20.06
C ALA A 97 10.13 31.67 19.31
N VAL A 98 10.88 30.63 19.67
CA VAL A 98 12.12 30.26 18.98
C VAL A 98 11.79 29.82 17.56
N ARG A 99 12.25 30.58 16.57
CA ARG A 99 12.11 30.23 15.15
C ARG A 99 13.15 29.19 14.76
N LEU A 100 12.76 28.21 13.95
CA LEU A 100 13.69 27.22 13.41
C LEU A 100 14.75 27.93 12.54
N PRO A 101 16.05 27.60 12.68
CA PRO A 101 17.12 28.25 11.94
C PRO A 101 17.26 27.69 10.52
N VAL A 102 16.18 27.70 9.74
CA VAL A 102 16.12 27.15 8.38
C VAL A 102 17.20 27.71 7.46
N ALA A 103 17.55 28.99 7.58
CA ALA A 103 18.62 29.60 6.81
C ALA A 103 20.00 29.01 7.12
N ARG A 104 20.25 28.64 8.40
CA ARG A 104 21.51 28.01 8.82
C ARG A 104 21.58 26.58 8.29
N TRP A 105 20.50 25.82 8.41
CA TRP A 105 20.42 24.46 7.86
C TRP A 105 20.60 24.46 6.35
N TRP A 106 19.97 25.39 5.63
CA TRP A 106 20.18 25.52 4.19
C TRP A 106 21.64 25.79 3.82
N ARG A 107 22.34 26.65 4.60
CA ARG A 107 23.75 26.94 4.38
C ARG A 107 24.66 25.72 4.58
N GLU A 108 24.34 24.90 5.57
CA GLU A 108 25.05 23.64 5.87
C GLU A 108 24.80 22.58 4.77
N TRP A 109 23.57 22.49 4.24
CA TRP A 109 23.17 21.48 3.26
C TRP A 109 23.52 21.82 1.80
N ARG A 110 23.91 23.07 1.52
CA ARG A 110 24.22 23.52 0.15
C ARG A 110 25.31 22.69 -0.53
N THR A 111 26.32 22.25 0.22
CA THR A 111 27.41 21.41 -0.33
C THR A 111 26.90 20.02 -0.70
N VAL A 112 26.11 19.40 0.16
CA VAL A 112 25.46 18.10 -0.10
C VAL A 112 24.54 18.20 -1.32
N ALA A 113 23.71 19.24 -1.39
CA ALA A 113 22.83 19.51 -2.52
C ALA A 113 23.61 19.74 -3.83
N ALA A 114 24.76 20.44 -3.77
CA ALA A 114 25.60 20.68 -4.93
C ALA A 114 26.24 19.37 -5.45
N VAL A 115 26.75 18.53 -4.56
CA VAL A 115 27.31 17.22 -4.93
C VAL A 115 26.21 16.32 -5.52
N PHE A 116 25.03 16.29 -4.90
CA PHE A 116 23.89 15.55 -5.42
C PHE A 116 23.48 16.04 -6.81
N ALA A 117 23.37 17.35 -7.00
CA ALA A 117 23.02 17.94 -8.30
C ALA A 117 24.07 17.60 -9.37
N LEU A 118 25.36 17.62 -9.02
CA LEU A 118 26.43 17.22 -9.95
C LEU A 118 26.34 15.75 -10.33
N ALA A 119 26.19 14.85 -9.35
CA ALA A 119 26.05 13.42 -9.59
C ALA A 119 24.80 13.10 -10.42
N PHE A 120 23.68 13.73 -10.09
CA PHE A 120 22.43 13.61 -10.84
C PHE A 120 22.57 14.12 -12.27
N GLY A 121 23.23 15.27 -12.46
CA GLY A 121 23.52 15.83 -13.79
C GLY A 121 24.39 14.89 -14.63
N LEU A 122 25.46 14.34 -14.06
CA LEU A 122 26.32 13.37 -14.74
C LEU A 122 25.55 12.11 -15.13
N GLN A 123 24.74 11.56 -14.23
CA GLN A 123 23.92 10.38 -14.49
C GLN A 123 22.93 10.65 -15.64
N LEU A 124 22.30 11.83 -15.66
CA LEU A 124 21.33 12.21 -16.66
C LEU A 124 21.98 12.37 -18.04
N VAL A 125 23.17 12.98 -18.10
CA VAL A 125 23.96 13.10 -19.33
C VAL A 125 24.39 11.73 -19.85
N ALA A 126 24.89 10.85 -18.99
CA ALA A 126 25.29 9.49 -19.37
C ALA A 126 24.10 8.70 -19.92
N THR A 127 22.97 8.72 -19.21
CA THR A 127 21.74 8.03 -19.64
C THR A 127 21.23 8.56 -20.98
N TYR A 128 21.31 9.88 -21.20
CA TYR A 128 20.90 10.49 -22.46
C TYR A 128 21.84 10.11 -23.63
N ALA A 129 23.15 10.06 -23.37
CA ALA A 129 24.13 9.61 -24.35
C ALA A 129 23.90 8.14 -24.75
N ASP A 130 23.66 7.26 -23.77
CA ASP A 130 23.34 5.85 -24.02
C ASP A 130 22.04 5.70 -24.79
N TYR A 131 21.02 6.48 -24.47
CA TYR A 131 19.75 6.49 -25.19
C TYR A 131 19.96 6.85 -26.67
N LEU A 132 20.72 7.91 -26.96
CA LEU A 132 21.03 8.30 -28.34
C LEU A 132 21.82 7.22 -29.08
N LYS A 133 22.79 6.58 -28.42
CA LYS A 133 23.56 5.47 -28.99
C LYS A 133 22.66 4.27 -29.32
N LEU A 134 21.88 3.79 -28.35
CA LEU A 134 20.95 2.67 -28.55
C LEU A 134 19.88 2.97 -29.60
N SER A 135 19.38 4.20 -29.66
CA SER A 135 18.41 4.61 -30.68
C SER A 135 18.99 4.49 -32.09
N ARG A 136 20.23 4.96 -32.28
CA ARG A 136 20.96 4.84 -33.56
C ARG A 136 21.25 3.38 -33.91
N GLU A 137 21.72 2.59 -32.94
CA GLU A 137 21.97 1.16 -33.14
C GLU A 137 20.69 0.41 -33.51
N ASN A 138 19.57 0.70 -32.85
CA ASN A 138 18.28 0.08 -33.15
C ASN A 138 17.82 0.40 -34.59
N LEU A 139 17.95 1.66 -35.01
CA LEU A 139 17.62 2.08 -36.37
C LEU A 139 18.51 1.38 -37.41
N ALA A 140 19.83 1.31 -37.15
CA ALA A 140 20.79 0.64 -38.01
C ALA A 140 20.52 -0.88 -38.11
N LEU A 141 20.21 -1.54 -36.99
CA LEU A 141 19.84 -2.95 -36.93
C LEU A 141 18.54 -3.22 -37.71
N ARG A 142 17.50 -2.39 -37.54
CA ARG A 142 16.26 -2.51 -38.31
C ARG A 142 16.50 -2.36 -39.80
N ALA A 143 17.29 -1.37 -40.21
CA ALA A 143 17.66 -1.17 -41.60
C ALA A 143 18.46 -2.37 -42.16
N ALA A 144 19.39 -2.94 -41.37
CA ALA A 144 20.15 -4.12 -41.75
C ALA A 144 19.24 -5.36 -41.93
N VAL A 145 18.29 -5.57 -41.01
CA VAL A 145 17.28 -6.65 -41.10
C VAL A 145 16.42 -6.47 -42.34
N GLU A 146 15.90 -5.27 -42.58
CA GLU A 146 15.09 -4.99 -43.77
C GLU A 146 15.88 -5.20 -45.06
N SER A 147 17.14 -4.74 -45.12
CA SER A 147 18.00 -4.94 -46.28
C SER A 147 18.28 -6.42 -46.56
N SER A 148 18.45 -7.22 -45.50
CA SER A 148 18.67 -8.66 -45.61
C SER A 148 17.39 -9.39 -46.05
N TYR A 149 16.23 -8.97 -45.52
CA TYR A 149 14.93 -9.49 -45.94
C TYR A 149 14.66 -9.20 -47.42
N ARG A 150 14.92 -7.95 -47.88
CA ARG A 150 14.74 -7.57 -49.29
C ARG A 150 15.63 -8.34 -50.26
N LYS A 151 16.82 -8.79 -49.84
CA LYS A 151 17.68 -9.68 -50.65
C LYS A 151 17.04 -11.05 -50.90
N ALA A 152 16.32 -11.59 -49.91
CA ALA A 152 15.60 -12.85 -50.04
C ALA A 152 14.23 -12.67 -50.74
N TYR A 153 13.55 -11.55 -50.50
CA TYR A 153 12.22 -11.25 -51.06
C TYR A 153 12.12 -9.79 -51.54
N PRO A 154 12.27 -9.55 -52.86
CA PRO A 154 12.33 -8.19 -53.42
C PRO A 154 10.97 -7.49 -53.61
N ARG A 155 9.83 -8.13 -53.30
CA ARG A 155 8.47 -7.55 -53.49
C ARG A 155 7.59 -7.74 -52.26
N GLY A 156 6.96 -6.65 -51.78
CA GLY A 156 5.99 -6.64 -50.67
C GLY A 156 6.27 -5.59 -49.60
N ALA A 157 5.27 -5.21 -48.81
CA ALA A 157 5.42 -4.29 -47.69
C ALA A 157 6.05 -5.00 -46.47
N VAL A 158 7.21 -4.53 -46.02
CA VAL A 158 7.91 -5.05 -44.85
C VAL A 158 7.35 -4.35 -43.60
N VAL A 159 6.36 -4.96 -42.95
CA VAL A 159 5.81 -4.45 -41.69
C VAL A 159 6.57 -5.04 -40.50
N ASP A 160 6.81 -6.35 -40.54
CA ASP A 160 7.58 -7.05 -39.52
C ASP A 160 8.28 -8.26 -40.18
N ALA A 161 9.53 -8.05 -40.58
CA ALA A 161 10.31 -8.99 -41.36
C ALA A 161 10.47 -10.34 -40.64
N GLU A 162 10.64 -10.34 -39.31
CA GLU A 162 10.81 -11.58 -38.54
C GLU A 162 9.50 -12.39 -38.51
N THR A 163 8.38 -11.74 -38.19
CA THR A 163 7.06 -12.39 -38.14
C THR A 163 6.63 -12.90 -39.51
N GLN A 164 6.87 -12.13 -40.58
CA GLN A 164 6.57 -12.58 -41.94
C GLN A 164 7.46 -13.76 -42.35
N LEU A 165 8.76 -13.72 -42.06
CA LEU A 165 9.68 -14.83 -42.35
C LEU A 165 9.30 -16.10 -41.59
N ARG A 166 8.94 -15.99 -40.30
CA ARG A 166 8.48 -17.13 -39.48
C ARG A 166 7.20 -17.75 -40.04
N ARG A 167 6.23 -16.95 -40.45
CA ARG A 167 4.98 -17.43 -41.08
C ARG A 167 5.25 -18.13 -42.41
N GLN A 168 6.13 -17.57 -43.23
CA GLN A 168 6.50 -18.18 -44.51
C GLN A 168 7.32 -19.47 -44.33
N LEU A 169 8.25 -19.49 -43.37
CA LEU A 169 8.96 -20.71 -42.98
C LEU A 169 8.00 -21.77 -42.45
N ALA A 170 6.98 -21.40 -41.68
CA ALA A 170 5.94 -22.33 -41.23
C ALA A 170 5.10 -22.87 -42.39
N SER A 171 4.75 -22.03 -43.37
CA SER A 171 4.02 -22.50 -44.57
C SER A 171 4.88 -23.40 -45.47
N LEU A 172 6.20 -23.15 -45.55
CA LEU A 172 7.13 -23.96 -46.33
C LEU A 172 7.54 -25.25 -45.61
N ARG A 173 7.52 -25.26 -44.28
CA ARG A 173 7.89 -26.44 -43.48
C ARG A 173 6.84 -27.53 -43.45
N GLY A 174 5.69 -27.37 -44.10
CA GLY A 174 4.68 -28.41 -44.30
C GLY A 174 4.52 -29.28 -43.06
N SER A 175 3.76 -28.80 -42.08
CA SER A 175 3.65 -29.48 -40.78
C SER A 175 3.33 -30.97 -40.95
N GLY A 176 4.06 -31.82 -40.23
CA GLY A 176 3.72 -33.25 -40.07
C GLY A 176 2.31 -33.50 -39.51
N GLU A 177 1.56 -32.44 -39.21
CA GLU A 177 0.12 -32.39 -38.91
C GLU A 177 -0.75 -33.01 -40.00
N ALA A 178 -0.37 -32.89 -41.28
CA ALA A 178 -1.13 -33.51 -42.38
C ALA A 178 -1.17 -35.04 -42.25
N SER A 179 -0.14 -35.67 -41.66
CA SER A 179 -0.10 -37.13 -41.52
C SER A 179 -1.08 -37.66 -40.46
N GLY A 180 -1.29 -36.91 -39.37
CA GLY A 180 -2.18 -37.32 -38.28
C GLY A 180 -3.65 -37.26 -38.67
N PHE A 181 -4.06 -36.21 -39.40
CA PHE A 181 -5.43 -36.10 -39.91
C PHE A 181 -5.78 -37.21 -40.90
N VAL A 182 -4.92 -37.46 -41.89
CA VAL A 182 -5.17 -38.47 -42.93
C VAL A 182 -5.26 -39.87 -42.32
N GLN A 183 -4.36 -40.23 -41.39
CA GLN A 183 -4.41 -41.51 -40.69
C GLN A 183 -5.67 -41.68 -39.84
N LEU A 184 -6.13 -40.63 -39.17
CA LEU A 184 -7.35 -40.68 -38.34
C LEU A 184 -8.59 -40.84 -39.21
N VAL A 185 -8.68 -40.13 -40.35
CA VAL A 185 -9.77 -40.27 -41.32
C VAL A 185 -9.79 -41.66 -41.95
N GLU A 186 -8.64 -42.23 -42.29
CA GLU A 186 -8.55 -43.58 -42.86
C GLU A 186 -9.12 -44.64 -41.91
N ARG A 187 -8.71 -44.62 -40.64
CA ARG A 187 -9.17 -45.59 -39.62
C ARG A 187 -10.66 -45.44 -39.29
N VAL A 188 -11.12 -44.20 -39.13
CA VAL A 188 -12.55 -43.92 -38.89
C VAL A 188 -13.39 -44.29 -40.12
N GLY A 189 -12.91 -43.96 -41.32
CA GLY A 189 -13.57 -44.26 -42.58
C GLY A 189 -13.75 -45.77 -42.78
N ALA A 190 -12.73 -46.57 -42.47
CA ALA A 190 -12.82 -48.03 -42.52
C ALA A 190 -13.87 -48.61 -41.56
N ALA A 191 -13.97 -48.09 -40.33
CA ALA A 191 -14.96 -48.52 -39.35
C ALA A 191 -16.41 -48.17 -39.76
N ILE A 192 -16.60 -47.01 -40.41
CA ILE A 192 -17.92 -46.58 -40.89
C ILE A 192 -18.31 -47.31 -42.18
N ALA A 193 -17.37 -47.57 -43.08
CA ALA A 193 -17.62 -48.31 -44.32
C ALA A 193 -18.11 -49.75 -44.08
N GLY A 194 -17.75 -50.37 -42.95
CA GLY A 194 -18.25 -51.69 -42.53
C GLY A 194 -19.72 -51.69 -42.05
N ASN A 195 -20.32 -50.53 -41.84
CA ASN A 195 -21.67 -50.37 -41.27
C ASN A 195 -22.65 -49.83 -42.32
N ASN A 196 -23.23 -50.74 -43.11
CA ASN A 196 -24.25 -50.42 -44.11
C ASN A 196 -25.42 -49.64 -43.50
N GLY A 197 -25.75 -48.49 -44.07
CA GLY A 197 -26.83 -47.61 -43.58
C GLY A 197 -26.37 -46.47 -42.66
N THR A 198 -25.05 -46.29 -42.46
CA THR A 198 -24.49 -45.12 -41.77
C THR A 198 -23.81 -44.17 -42.77
N ALA A 199 -24.12 -42.87 -42.69
CA ALA A 199 -23.49 -41.82 -43.48
C ALA A 199 -22.85 -40.77 -42.58
N ILE A 200 -21.73 -40.19 -43.03
CA ILE A 200 -21.08 -39.07 -42.37
C ILE A 200 -21.64 -37.77 -42.92
N ASP A 201 -22.10 -36.89 -42.03
CA ASP A 201 -22.71 -35.61 -42.39
C ASP A 201 -21.70 -34.46 -42.28
N ALA A 202 -20.89 -34.45 -41.22
CA ALA A 202 -19.85 -33.45 -41.04
C ALA A 202 -18.69 -34.02 -40.23
N ILE A 203 -17.47 -33.57 -40.55
CA ILE A 203 -16.25 -33.86 -39.80
C ILE A 203 -15.58 -32.54 -39.44
N ASN A 204 -15.17 -32.38 -38.19
CA ASN A 204 -14.35 -31.27 -37.71
C ASN A 204 -13.13 -31.84 -37.00
N TYR A 205 -11.93 -31.40 -37.38
CA TYR A 205 -10.68 -31.86 -36.79
C TYR A 205 -9.99 -30.70 -36.09
N ASN A 206 -9.65 -30.90 -34.82
CA ASN A 206 -8.88 -29.96 -34.03
C ASN A 206 -7.55 -30.61 -33.63
N PHE A 207 -6.45 -29.98 -34.05
CA PHE A 207 -5.11 -30.43 -33.68
C PHE A 207 -4.62 -29.65 -32.45
N SER A 208 -4.24 -30.37 -31.41
CA SER A 208 -3.64 -29.80 -30.21
C SER A 208 -2.26 -30.41 -29.98
N SER A 209 -1.45 -29.78 -29.14
CA SER A 209 -0.15 -30.32 -28.71
C SER A 209 -0.23 -31.67 -27.96
N ARG A 210 -1.44 -32.18 -27.66
CA ARG A 210 -1.69 -33.48 -27.01
C ARG A 210 -2.21 -34.56 -27.97
N GLY A 211 -2.34 -34.27 -29.26
CA GLY A 211 -2.91 -35.17 -30.25
C GLY A 211 -4.05 -34.54 -31.05
N GLY A 212 -4.50 -35.23 -32.09
CA GLY A 212 -5.62 -34.83 -32.93
C GLY A 212 -6.96 -35.32 -32.38
N GLU A 213 -7.94 -34.43 -32.23
CA GLU A 213 -9.33 -34.78 -31.89
C GLU A 213 -10.22 -34.56 -33.12
N MET A 214 -10.96 -35.58 -33.53
CA MET A 214 -11.96 -35.53 -34.60
C MET A 214 -13.37 -35.60 -34.02
N ARG A 215 -14.20 -34.61 -34.33
CA ARG A 215 -15.64 -34.65 -34.06
C ARG A 215 -16.39 -34.91 -35.35
N MET A 216 -17.27 -35.89 -35.33
CA MET A 216 -18.08 -36.25 -36.48
C MET A 216 -19.56 -36.29 -36.14
N ASN A 217 -20.39 -35.84 -37.07
CA ASN A 217 -21.83 -36.08 -37.05
C ASN A 217 -22.12 -37.24 -38.01
N ILE A 218 -22.74 -38.29 -37.52
CA ILE A 218 -23.18 -39.44 -38.32
C ILE A 218 -24.71 -39.54 -38.33
N VAL A 219 -25.24 -40.07 -39.42
CA VAL A 219 -26.65 -40.42 -39.58
C VAL A 219 -26.72 -41.92 -39.81
N ALA A 220 -27.38 -42.64 -38.91
CA ALA A 220 -27.55 -44.09 -38.97
C ALA A 220 -29.02 -44.48 -39.02
N ALA A 221 -29.31 -45.74 -39.36
CA ALA A 221 -30.68 -46.27 -39.41
C ALA A 221 -31.36 -46.28 -38.03
N ASP A 222 -30.62 -46.66 -36.98
CA ASP A 222 -31.11 -46.77 -35.62
C ASP A 222 -29.99 -46.49 -34.60
N PHE A 223 -30.34 -46.47 -33.31
CA PHE A 223 -29.37 -46.26 -32.23
C PHE A 223 -28.36 -47.41 -32.11
N GLU A 224 -28.74 -48.62 -32.52
CA GLU A 224 -27.87 -49.80 -32.48
C GLU A 224 -26.73 -49.66 -33.51
N ALA A 225 -27.02 -49.11 -34.68
CA ALA A 225 -26.04 -48.82 -35.71
C ALA A 225 -25.03 -47.75 -35.28
N VAL A 226 -25.49 -46.71 -34.55
CA VAL A 226 -24.57 -45.72 -33.94
C VAL A 226 -23.63 -46.39 -32.95
N GLU A 227 -24.14 -47.29 -32.12
CA GLU A 227 -23.34 -47.99 -31.10
C GLU A 227 -22.36 -49.00 -31.72
N ARG A 228 -22.76 -49.69 -32.79
CA ARG A 228 -21.86 -50.54 -33.60
C ARG A 228 -20.70 -49.74 -34.16
N VAL A 229 -20.97 -48.57 -34.76
CA VAL A 229 -19.93 -47.67 -35.28
C VAL A 229 -18.98 -47.20 -34.17
N ARG A 230 -19.52 -46.81 -33.00
CA ARG A 230 -18.70 -46.45 -31.83
C ARG A 230 -17.79 -47.60 -31.39
N SER A 231 -18.34 -48.81 -31.32
CA SER A 231 -17.60 -50.03 -30.95
C SER A 231 -16.49 -50.33 -31.95
N ASP A 232 -16.75 -50.23 -33.25
CA ASP A 232 -15.78 -50.55 -34.29
C ASP A 232 -14.65 -49.52 -34.37
N ILE A 233 -14.94 -48.24 -34.15
CA ILE A 233 -13.89 -47.20 -34.02
C ILE A 233 -13.01 -47.50 -32.78
N ASN A 234 -13.60 -47.94 -31.67
CA ASN A 234 -12.83 -48.33 -30.47
C ASN A 234 -11.97 -49.58 -30.70
N LYS A 235 -12.45 -50.55 -31.49
CA LYS A 235 -11.67 -51.74 -31.89
C LYS A 235 -10.51 -51.39 -32.83
N ALA A 236 -10.65 -50.34 -33.63
CA ALA A 236 -9.60 -49.82 -34.51
C ALA A 236 -8.47 -49.10 -33.75
N GLY A 237 -8.45 -49.14 -32.41
CA GLY A 237 -7.39 -48.58 -31.57
C GLY A 237 -7.56 -47.09 -31.27
N LEU A 238 -8.70 -46.50 -31.63
CA LEU A 238 -9.06 -45.12 -31.32
C LEU A 238 -9.98 -45.08 -30.08
N GLU A 239 -10.19 -43.91 -29.50
CA GLU A 239 -11.18 -43.69 -28.45
C GLU A 239 -12.35 -42.90 -29.00
N ALA A 240 -13.53 -43.53 -29.09
CA ALA A 240 -14.78 -42.93 -29.55
C ALA A 240 -15.77 -42.74 -28.39
N VAL A 241 -16.11 -41.47 -28.14
CA VAL A 241 -17.09 -41.03 -27.14
C VAL A 241 -18.30 -40.45 -27.84
N MET A 242 -19.50 -40.92 -27.47
CA MET A 242 -20.76 -40.35 -27.97
C MET A 242 -21.12 -39.11 -27.15
N GLU A 243 -21.22 -37.96 -27.81
CA GLU A 243 -21.57 -36.68 -27.18
C GLU A 243 -23.08 -36.45 -27.16
N SER A 244 -23.78 -36.86 -28.22
CA SER A 244 -25.24 -36.74 -28.31
C SER A 244 -25.78 -37.72 -29.34
N SER A 245 -27.03 -38.14 -29.16
CA SER A 245 -27.79 -38.90 -30.15
C SER A 245 -29.26 -38.49 -30.10
N SER A 246 -29.86 -38.27 -31.27
CA SER A 246 -31.23 -37.80 -31.41
C SER A 246 -31.92 -38.46 -32.60
N ALA A 247 -33.21 -38.79 -32.45
CA ALA A 247 -34.02 -39.30 -33.54
C ALA A 247 -34.39 -38.15 -34.49
N GLN A 248 -34.30 -38.41 -35.80
CA GLN A 248 -34.61 -37.47 -36.86
C GLN A 248 -35.37 -38.20 -37.98
N GLY A 249 -36.70 -38.18 -37.90
CA GLY A 249 -37.55 -38.99 -38.77
C GLY A 249 -37.31 -40.48 -38.53
N ASP A 250 -37.11 -41.24 -39.61
CA ASP A 250 -36.84 -42.69 -39.58
C ASP A 250 -35.34 -43.03 -39.39
N LYS A 251 -34.52 -42.05 -38.97
CA LYS A 251 -33.07 -42.20 -38.81
C LYS A 251 -32.60 -41.58 -37.50
N VAL A 252 -31.38 -41.89 -37.08
CA VAL A 252 -30.75 -41.36 -35.87
C VAL A 252 -29.54 -40.53 -36.25
N ARG A 253 -29.47 -39.28 -35.75
CA ARG A 253 -28.29 -38.41 -35.88
C ARG A 253 -27.51 -38.42 -34.58
N ALA A 254 -26.23 -38.78 -34.64
CA ALA A 254 -25.36 -38.84 -33.47
C ALA A 254 -24.08 -38.05 -33.69
N ARG A 255 -23.55 -37.48 -32.61
CA ARG A 255 -22.25 -36.82 -32.59
C ARG A 255 -21.25 -37.67 -31.82
N LEU A 256 -20.14 -38.00 -32.47
CA LEU A 256 -19.04 -38.77 -31.91
C LEU A 256 -17.78 -37.90 -31.85
N ARG A 257 -17.04 -38.01 -30.75
CA ARG A 257 -15.71 -37.44 -30.56
C ARG A 257 -14.71 -38.59 -30.55
N VAL A 258 -13.72 -38.52 -31.43
CA VAL A 258 -12.73 -39.56 -31.67
C VAL A 258 -11.32 -38.99 -31.48
N GLY A 259 -10.50 -39.64 -30.69
CA GLY A 259 -9.09 -39.30 -30.49
C GLY A 259 -8.21 -40.53 -30.45
N ASP A 260 -6.90 -40.32 -30.38
CA ASP A 260 -5.96 -41.38 -30.05
C ASP A 260 -6.21 -41.88 -28.63
N ARG A 261 -6.15 -43.19 -28.44
CA ARG A 261 -6.30 -43.82 -27.12
C ARG A 261 -5.07 -43.46 -26.28
N SER A 262 -5.29 -42.74 -25.18
CA SER A 262 -4.24 -42.37 -24.20
C SER A 262 -3.63 -43.58 -23.52
#